data_AF-A0A973M3D6-F1
#
_entry.id   AF-A0A973M3D6-F1
#
_cell.length_a   1.000
_cell.length_b   1.000
_cell.length_c   1.000
_cell.angle_alpha   90.00
_cell.angle_beta   90.00
_cell.angle_gamma   90.00
#
_symmetry.space_group_name_H-M   'P 1'
#
loop_
_entity.id
_entity.type
_entity.pdbx_description
1 polymer ?
#
loop_
_entity_poly.entity_id
_entity_poly.type
_entity_poly.pdbx_seq_one_letter_code
_entity_poly.pdbx_strand_id
1 'polypeptide(L)'
;MAEFSGIVDPDVKTPEEQARRLRRAKKAALAAFLGGALEYYDFFVYATAASLVFSKIFFPAGNATVALISSFATFGVAYVARPFGAVVFGHLGDRLGRKNTLVLPLVLMGGSTFLIGALPDFHAAGDIAPI
;
A
#
# COMPACT_ATOMS: atom_id res chain seq x y z
N MET A 1 -35.85 -29.17 45.77
CA MET A 1 -35.96 -28.72 44.36
C MET A 1 -35.01 -27.54 44.17
N ALA A 2 -33.70 -27.83 44.15
CA ALA A 2 -32.65 -26.81 44.05
C ALA A 2 -32.07 -26.79 42.63
N GLU A 3 -32.01 -25.57 42.08
CA GLU A 3 -31.01 -25.04 41.15
C GLU A 3 -30.54 -25.90 39.96
N PHE A 4 -31.15 -25.64 38.79
CA PHE A 4 -30.58 -25.94 37.47
C PHE A 4 -30.39 -24.64 36.66
N SER A 5 -29.99 -23.55 37.33
CA SER A 5 -29.96 -22.18 36.77
C SER A 5 -28.55 -21.56 36.71
N GLY A 6 -27.49 -22.38 36.60
CA GLY A 6 -26.12 -21.90 36.81
C GLY A 6 -25.06 -22.22 35.75
N ILE A 7 -25.37 -22.88 34.62
CA ILE A 7 -24.35 -23.30 33.63
C ILE A 7 -24.72 -22.84 32.22
N VAL A 8 -24.98 -21.54 32.06
CA VAL A 8 -24.85 -20.90 30.74
C VAL A 8 -23.55 -20.11 30.80
N ASP A 9 -22.51 -20.64 30.16
CA ASP A 9 -21.21 -19.96 30.07
C ASP A 9 -21.42 -18.62 29.34
N PRO A 10 -21.14 -17.46 29.98
CA PRO A 10 -21.42 -16.14 29.40
C PRO A 10 -20.57 -15.82 28.15
N ASP A 11 -19.61 -16.66 27.79
CA ASP A 11 -18.75 -16.50 26.61
C ASP A 11 -19.10 -17.45 25.43
N VAL A 12 -20.20 -18.22 25.50
CA VAL A 12 -20.69 -18.98 24.34
C VAL A 12 -21.27 -18.00 23.31
N LYS A 13 -20.41 -17.54 22.41
CA LYS A 13 -20.79 -16.71 21.26
C LYS A 13 -21.72 -17.51 20.38
N THR A 14 -22.85 -16.91 20.04
CA THR A 14 -23.86 -17.58 19.23
C THR A 14 -23.27 -17.99 17.88
N PRO A 15 -23.75 -19.08 17.26
CA PRO A 15 -23.29 -19.50 15.93
C PRO A 15 -23.36 -18.36 14.88
N GLU A 16 -24.33 -17.46 15.01
CA GLU A 16 -24.49 -16.28 14.15
C GLU A 16 -23.37 -15.24 14.32
N GLU A 17 -22.93 -14.98 15.56
CA GLU A 17 -21.81 -14.07 15.82
C GLU A 17 -20.49 -14.64 15.29
N GLN A 18 -20.27 -15.94 15.46
CA GLN A 18 -19.10 -16.63 14.91
C GLN A 18 -19.08 -16.54 13.38
N ALA A 19 -20.20 -16.82 12.72
CA ALA A 19 -20.34 -16.71 11.26
C ALA A 19 -20.10 -15.28 10.75
N ARG A 20 -20.63 -14.26 11.45
CA ARG A 20 -20.42 -12.85 11.11
C ARG A 20 -18.94 -12.44 11.25
N ARG A 21 -18.26 -12.92 12.29
CA ARG A 21 -16.83 -12.65 12.54
C ARG A 21 -15.94 -13.32 11.48
N LEU A 22 -16.24 -14.56 11.10
CA LEU A 22 -15.56 -15.26 10.00
C LEU A 22 -15.73 -14.54 8.65
N ARG A 23 -16.94 -14.08 8.33
CA ARG A 23 -17.19 -13.27 7.12
C ARG A 23 -16.38 -11.98 7.12
N ARG A 24 -16.31 -11.28 8.25
CA ARG A 24 -15.49 -10.06 8.39
C ARG A 24 -13.99 -10.34 8.24
N ALA A 25 -13.49 -11.41 8.86
CA ALA A 25 -12.10 -11.83 8.74
C ALA A 25 -11.73 -12.20 7.30
N LYS A 26 -12.57 -12.97 6.61
CA LYS A 26 -12.40 -13.30 5.19
C LYS A 26 -12.35 -12.06 4.30
N LYS A 27 -13.26 -11.10 4.52
CA LYS A 27 -13.28 -9.83 3.77
C LYS A 27 -12.02 -9.01 4.03
N ALA A 28 -11.55 -8.93 5.28
CA ALA A 28 -10.34 -8.21 5.63
C ALA A 28 -9.08 -8.87 5.04
N ALA A 29 -9.00 -10.20 5.08
CA ALA A 29 -7.89 -10.96 4.47
C ALA A 29 -7.84 -10.77 2.96
N LEU A 30 -9.00 -10.80 2.29
CA LEU A 30 -9.07 -10.54 0.85
C LEU A 30 -8.66 -9.10 0.50
N ALA A 31 -9.11 -8.13 1.27
CA ALA A 31 -8.72 -6.72 1.08
C ALA A 31 -7.22 -6.51 1.30
N ALA A 32 -6.64 -7.13 2.33
CA ALA A 32 -5.20 -7.08 2.60
C ALA A 32 -4.39 -7.75 1.47
N PHE A 33 -4.86 -8.89 0.97
CA PHE A 33 -4.24 -9.58 -0.15
C PHE A 33 -4.28 -8.75 -1.44
N LEU A 34 -5.44 -8.21 -1.80
CA LEU A 34 -5.59 -7.38 -3.00
C LEU A 34 -4.78 -6.08 -2.89
N GLY A 35 -4.74 -5.45 -1.70
CA GLY A 35 -3.91 -4.29 -1.44
C GLY A 35 -2.42 -4.60 -1.60
N GLY A 36 -1.94 -5.69 -1.02
CA GLY A 36 -0.55 -6.13 -1.16
C GLY A 36 -0.19 -6.55 -2.60
N ALA A 37 -1.14 -7.15 -3.33
CA ALA A 37 -0.95 -7.49 -4.74
C ALA A 37 -0.83 -6.24 -5.63
N LEU A 38 -1.68 -5.22 -5.39
CA LEU A 38 -1.58 -3.93 -6.06
C LEU A 38 -0.25 -3.25 -5.76
N GLU A 39 0.17 -3.26 -4.49
CA GLU A 39 1.48 -2.77 -4.06
C GLU A 39 2.61 -3.41 -4.86
N TYR A 40 2.62 -4.74 -4.95
CA TYR A 40 3.60 -5.48 -5.74
C TYR A 40 3.55 -5.15 -7.23
N TYR A 41 2.35 -4.98 -7.78
CA TYR A 41 2.16 -4.64 -9.18
C TYR A 41 2.79 -3.27 -9.51
N ASP A 42 2.48 -2.23 -8.73
CA ASP A 42 3.02 -0.89 -8.96
C ASP A 42 4.54 -0.84 -8.77
N PHE A 43 5.08 -1.56 -7.77
CA PHE A 43 6.54 -1.69 -7.62
C PHE A 43 7.22 -2.32 -8.83
N PHE A 44 6.56 -3.31 -9.45
CA PHE A 44 7.09 -3.97 -10.64
C PHE A 44 7.02 -3.03 -11.86
N VAL A 45 5.92 -2.31 -12.02
CA VAL A 45 5.75 -1.29 -13.08
C VAL A 45 6.80 -0.19 -12.90
N TYR A 46 6.98 0.33 -11.68
CA TYR A 46 8.00 1.34 -11.36
C TYR A 46 9.41 0.83 -11.63
N ALA A 47 9.77 -0.39 -11.19
CA ALA A 47 11.10 -0.95 -11.45
C ALA A 47 11.37 -1.12 -12.96
N THR A 48 10.35 -1.54 -13.72
CA THR A 48 10.44 -1.67 -15.17
C THR A 48 10.59 -0.30 -15.85
N ALA A 49 9.82 0.69 -15.41
CA ALA A 49 9.90 2.07 -15.89
C ALA A 49 11.25 2.73 -15.51
N ALA A 50 11.75 2.51 -14.30
CA ALA A 50 13.06 2.97 -13.83
C ALA A 50 14.21 2.42 -14.69
N SER A 51 14.11 1.15 -15.09
CA SER A 51 15.11 0.50 -15.95
C SER A 51 15.06 1.01 -17.40
N LEU A 52 13.86 1.12 -17.98
CA LEU A 52 13.70 1.34 -19.43
C LEU A 52 13.42 2.79 -19.85
N VAL A 53 12.76 3.57 -18.98
CA VAL A 53 12.09 4.83 -19.34
C VAL A 53 12.68 6.01 -18.56
N PHE A 54 12.78 5.93 -17.23
CA PHE A 54 13.22 7.07 -16.41
C PHE A 54 14.68 7.44 -16.63
N SER A 55 15.55 6.46 -16.91
CA SER A 55 16.95 6.69 -17.27
C SER A 55 17.15 7.50 -18.56
N LYS A 56 16.14 7.53 -19.44
CA LYS A 56 16.17 8.24 -20.74
C LYS A 56 15.37 9.55 -20.75
N ILE A 57 14.32 9.62 -19.93
CA ILE A 57 13.37 10.74 -19.93
C ILE A 57 13.75 11.81 -18.90
N PHE A 58 14.19 11.42 -17.69
CA PHE A 58 14.41 12.36 -16.59
C PHE A 58 15.84 12.89 -16.47
N PHE A 59 16.83 12.25 -17.09
CA PHE A 59 18.24 12.63 -16.95
C PHE A 59 18.88 13.04 -18.28
N PRO A 60 19.59 14.19 -18.35
CA PRO A 60 20.23 14.68 -19.58
C PRO A 60 21.31 13.72 -20.09
N ALA A 61 21.60 13.81 -21.39
CA ALA A 61 22.55 12.98 -22.16
C ALA A 61 24.06 13.10 -21.75
N GLY A 62 24.36 13.20 -20.46
CA GLY A 62 25.72 13.33 -19.91
C GLY A 62 26.33 12.00 -19.45
N ASN A 63 25.67 11.26 -18.56
CA ASN A 63 26.21 10.00 -18.02
C ASN A 63 25.10 8.98 -17.68
N ALA A 64 24.85 8.06 -18.61
CA ALA A 64 23.81 7.02 -18.50
C ALA A 64 23.94 6.15 -17.24
N THR A 65 25.15 5.98 -16.69
CA THR A 65 25.37 5.23 -15.46
C THR A 65 24.79 5.95 -14.23
N VAL A 66 24.94 7.27 -14.15
CA VAL A 66 24.42 8.07 -13.03
C VAL A 66 22.90 8.10 -13.06
N ALA A 67 22.30 8.27 -14.26
CA ALA A 67 20.85 8.23 -14.44
C ALA A 67 20.23 6.89 -14.00
N LEU A 68 20.90 5.78 -14.32
CA LEU A 68 20.48 4.44 -13.92
C LEU A 68 20.59 4.25 -12.40
N ILE A 69 21.72 4.66 -11.81
CA ILE A 69 21.94 4.58 -10.35
C ILE A 69 20.90 5.42 -9.60
N SER A 70 20.60 6.64 -10.05
CA SER A 70 19.58 7.50 -9.45
C SER A 70 18.17 6.90 -9.54
N SER A 71 17.82 6.30 -10.68
CA SER A 71 16.52 5.62 -10.86
C SER A 71 16.38 4.40 -9.91
N PHE A 72 17.44 3.61 -9.75
CA PHE A 72 17.47 2.53 -8.77
C PHE A 72 17.55 3.03 -7.32
N ALA A 73 18.15 4.19 -7.07
CA ALA A 73 18.19 4.79 -5.74
C ALA A 73 16.78 5.14 -5.25
N THR A 74 15.93 5.71 -6.11
CA THR A 74 14.52 5.97 -5.78
C THR A 74 13.75 4.68 -5.50
N PHE A 75 14.02 3.60 -6.25
CA PHE A 75 13.49 2.27 -5.93
C PHE A 75 13.97 1.79 -4.55
N GLY A 76 15.24 2.02 -4.21
CA GLY A 76 15.81 1.71 -2.90
C GLY A 76 15.18 2.50 -1.75
N VAL A 77 14.90 3.78 -1.95
CA VAL A 77 14.19 4.63 -0.96
C VAL A 77 12.83 4.03 -0.61
N ALA A 78 12.10 3.54 -1.62
CA ALA A 78 10.80 2.92 -1.39
C ALA A 78 10.89 1.63 -0.56
N TYR A 79 12.02 0.92 -0.60
CA TYR A 79 12.29 -0.25 0.24
C TYR A 79 12.42 0.12 1.72
N VAL A 80 13.00 1.29 2.04
CA VAL A 80 13.11 1.82 3.40
C VAL A 80 11.80 2.48 3.86
N ALA A 81 11.08 3.11 2.94
CA ALA A 81 9.78 3.72 3.22
C ALA A 81 8.74 2.68 3.68
N ARG A 82 8.84 1.42 3.24
CA ARG A 82 7.93 0.33 3.62
C ARG A 82 7.95 -0.01 5.11
N PRO A 83 9.10 -0.36 5.74
CA PRO A 83 9.17 -0.54 7.19
C PRO A 83 8.69 0.68 7.97
N PHE A 84 9.07 1.88 7.53
CA PHE A 84 8.65 3.11 8.18
C PHE A 84 7.13 3.30 8.10
N GLY A 85 6.54 3.11 6.93
CA GLY A 85 5.10 3.11 6.71
C GLY A 85 4.40 2.04 7.55
N ALA A 86 4.95 0.83 7.64
CA ALA A 86 4.39 -0.25 8.44
C ALA A 86 4.33 0.11 9.94
N VAL A 87 5.35 0.78 10.47
CA VAL A 87 5.36 1.25 11.88
C VAL A 87 4.30 2.34 12.08
N VAL A 88 4.28 3.35 11.21
CA VAL A 88 3.36 4.50 11.33
C VAL A 88 1.90 4.06 11.11
N PHE A 89 1.61 3.38 10.01
CA PHE A 89 0.27 2.92 9.68
C PHE A 89 -0.18 1.74 10.54
N GLY A 90 0.76 0.91 11.05
CA GLY A 90 0.47 -0.13 12.04
C GLY A 90 -0.02 0.49 13.34
N HIS A 91 0.73 1.47 13.88
CA HIS A 91 0.31 2.20 15.08
C HIS A 91 -1.00 2.96 14.88
N LEU A 92 -1.17 3.60 13.71
CA LEU A 92 -2.40 4.29 13.35
C LEU A 92 -3.58 3.33 13.24
N GLY A 93 -3.34 2.09 12.79
CA GLY A 93 -4.37 1.07 12.66
C GLY A 93 -4.86 0.47 13.95
N ASP A 94 -3.99 0.39 14.95
CA ASP A 94 -4.37 0.00 16.31
C ASP A 94 -5.26 1.07 16.97
N ARG A 95 -5.13 2.35 16.56
CA ARG A 95 -5.85 3.48 17.16
C ARG A 95 -7.12 3.92 16.41
N LEU A 96 -7.13 3.92 15.06
CA LEU A 96 -8.24 4.39 14.22
C LEU A 96 -9.15 3.26 13.69
N GLY A 97 -8.81 2.00 14.00
CA GLY A 97 -9.62 0.85 13.66
C GLY A 97 -9.21 0.20 12.34
N ARG A 98 -9.14 -1.13 12.38
CA ARG A 98 -8.60 -2.06 11.37
C ARG A 98 -9.15 -1.91 9.94
N LYS A 99 -10.26 -1.19 9.72
CA LYS A 99 -10.81 -0.90 8.39
C LYS A 99 -10.13 0.29 7.72
N ASN A 100 -9.88 1.37 8.45
CA ASN A 100 -9.29 2.58 7.87
C ASN A 100 -7.84 2.34 7.43
N THR A 101 -7.11 1.51 8.16
CA THR A 101 -5.73 1.10 7.81
C THR A 101 -5.64 0.27 6.52
N LEU A 102 -6.72 -0.41 6.13
CA LEU A 102 -6.75 -1.16 4.87
C LEU A 102 -7.12 -0.27 3.68
N VAL A 103 -7.96 0.75 3.93
CA VAL A 103 -8.44 1.66 2.87
C VAL A 103 -7.44 2.79 2.61
N LEU A 104 -6.75 3.28 3.64
CA LEU A 104 -5.85 4.43 3.55
C LEU A 104 -4.68 4.19 2.58
N PRO A 105 -3.95 3.06 2.64
CA PRO A 105 -2.90 2.76 1.65
C PRO A 105 -3.48 2.59 0.25
N LEU A 106 -4.64 1.94 0.12
CA LEU A 106 -5.29 1.71 -1.18
C LEU A 106 -5.63 3.03 -1.88
N VAL A 107 -6.15 4.01 -1.15
CA VAL A 107 -6.47 5.35 -1.67
C VAL A 107 -5.20 6.16 -1.93
N LEU A 108 -4.23 6.13 -1.01
CA LEU A 108 -2.95 6.83 -1.17
C LEU A 108 -2.22 6.36 -2.43
N MET A 109 -2.24 5.05 -2.66
CA MET A 109 -1.58 4.40 -3.77
C MET A 109 -2.28 4.73 -5.08
N GLY A 110 -3.60 4.53 -5.18
CA GLY A 110 -4.36 4.91 -6.37
C GLY A 110 -4.30 6.40 -6.70
N GLY A 111 -4.30 7.26 -5.67
CA GLY A 111 -4.11 8.71 -5.84
C GLY A 111 -2.73 9.06 -6.38
N SER A 112 -1.68 8.43 -5.86
CA SER A 112 -0.31 8.63 -6.35
C SER A 112 -0.15 8.16 -7.79
N THR A 113 -0.66 6.98 -8.16
CA THR A 113 -0.59 6.48 -9.54
C THR A 113 -1.39 7.36 -10.50
N PHE A 114 -2.56 7.86 -10.08
CA PHE A 114 -3.32 8.81 -10.87
C PHE A 114 -2.56 10.12 -11.11
N LEU A 115 -1.88 10.64 -10.08
CA LEU A 115 -1.05 11.85 -10.21
C LEU A 115 0.15 11.64 -11.13
N ILE A 116 0.80 10.46 -11.09
CA ILE A 116 1.87 10.10 -12.02
C ILE A 116 1.35 10.04 -13.46
N GLY A 117 0.18 9.43 -13.68
CA GLY A 117 -0.45 9.37 -15.01
C GLY A 117 -0.96 10.71 -15.52
N ALA A 118 -1.29 11.65 -14.62
CA ALA A 118 -1.69 13.01 -14.94
C ALA A 118 -0.49 13.96 -15.13
N LEU A 119 0.75 13.48 -14.99
CA LEU A 119 1.94 14.29 -15.15
C LEU A 119 2.13 14.65 -16.64
N PRO A 120 2.21 15.95 -16.99
CA PRO A 120 2.44 16.37 -18.37
C PRO A 120 3.84 15.97 -18.84
N ASP A 121 3.95 15.69 -20.14
CA ASP A 121 5.21 15.32 -20.81
C ASP A 121 6.28 16.43 -20.71
N PHE A 122 7.56 16.07 -20.83
CA PHE A 122 8.71 16.97 -20.65
C PHE A 122 8.65 18.22 -21.55
N HIS A 123 7.96 18.13 -22.69
CA HIS A 123 7.74 19.24 -23.61
C HIS A 123 6.79 20.33 -23.09
N ALA A 124 5.96 20.05 -22.07
CA ALA A 124 5.01 21.01 -21.51
C ALA A 124 5.47 21.65 -20.19
N ALA A 125 6.43 21.04 -19.47
CA ALA A 125 6.83 21.48 -18.14
C ALA A 125 8.08 22.39 -18.11
N GLY A 126 9.03 22.30 -19.04
CA GLY A 126 10.28 23.08 -18.92
C GLY A 126 11.03 22.82 -17.59
N ASP A 127 11.79 23.79 -17.08
CA ASP A 127 12.68 23.68 -15.89
C ASP A 127 11.99 23.34 -14.54
N ILE A 128 10.67 23.12 -14.50
CA ILE A 128 9.96 22.58 -13.32
C ILE A 128 9.76 21.06 -13.38
N ALA A 129 10.20 20.40 -14.45
CA ALA A 129 10.30 18.94 -14.47
C ALA A 129 11.28 18.51 -13.37
N PRO A 130 10.89 17.63 -12.44
CA PRO A 130 11.75 17.24 -11.33
C PRO A 130 13.00 16.56 -11.89
N ILE A 131 14.16 17.14 -11.57
CA ILE A 131 15.52 16.62 -11.80
C ILE A 131 15.72 15.37 -10.93
#